data_AF-A0A7W1D247-F1
#
_entry.id   AF-A0A7W1D247-F1
#
_cell.length_a   1.000
_cell.length_b   1.000
_cell.length_c   1.000
_cell.angle_alpha   90.00
_cell.angle_beta   90.00
_cell.angle_gamma   90.00
#
_symmetry.space_group_name_H-M   'P 1'
#
loop_
_entity.id
_entity.type
_entity.pdbx_description
1 polymer ?
#
loop_
_entity_poly.entity_id
_entity_poly.type
_entity_poly.pdbx_seq_one_letter_code
_entity_poly.pdbx_strand_id
1 'polypeptide(L)'
;MEERYLSAGRAAEELGVSLATLYAYVSRGMVRSEAAEGKGRNRRYRAEDVRRLKERKERRKDPEGVVEGALHWGTPVLESGITLIDDGGLYYRGRDVVVLAGEKGIEEVAAVVWTGDEAMAPALFPPDPSEPSRRIRSLMGSVAGLTPVEVFQVLLPVAASEDPAAYDLRPPAVARTGARILRLMADVAAGESATGLAETLQRGWSPADPGSADLLDSALVYCVDHELPVSTFAARCVASSEATPYAVVLAGLAALGGVKHGGEIELVEAFLREVEGVGDARAVI
;
A
#
# COMPACT_ATOMS: atom_id res chain seq x y z
N MET A 1 -19.73 12.90 8.65
CA MET A 1 -18.57 13.67 9.14
C MET A 1 -18.39 13.34 10.60
N GLU A 2 -17.33 12.60 10.96
CA GLU A 2 -17.04 12.30 12.36
C GLU A 2 -16.41 13.50 13.08
N GLU A 3 -16.79 13.70 14.34
CA GLU A 3 -16.31 14.80 15.17
C GLU A 3 -14.82 14.58 15.52
N ARG A 4 -13.92 15.46 15.04
CA ARG A 4 -12.46 15.31 15.17
C ARG A 4 -11.95 15.39 16.62
N TYR A 5 -12.69 16.10 17.47
CA TYR A 5 -12.33 16.33 18.88
C TYR A 5 -13.54 16.19 19.80
N LEU A 6 -13.32 15.59 20.97
CA LEU A 6 -14.33 15.40 22.00
C LEU A 6 -14.05 16.29 23.22
N SER A 7 -15.10 16.68 23.92
CA SER A 7 -14.99 17.25 25.26
C SER A 7 -14.58 16.16 26.27
N ALA A 8 -14.06 16.56 27.44
CA ALA A 8 -13.68 15.60 28.48
C ALA A 8 -14.83 14.68 28.88
N GLY A 9 -16.05 15.22 29.01
CA GLY A 9 -17.26 14.46 29.35
C GLY A 9 -17.62 13.43 28.28
N ARG A 10 -17.70 13.87 27.02
CA ARG A 10 -17.98 12.98 25.87
C ARG A 10 -16.93 11.87 25.74
N ALA A 11 -15.64 12.21 25.85
CA ALA A 11 -14.55 11.24 25.76
C ALA A 11 -14.60 10.18 26.87
N ALA A 12 -14.90 10.61 28.11
CA ALA A 12 -15.03 9.69 29.24
C ALA A 12 -16.27 8.79 29.13
N GLU A 13 -17.39 9.35 28.68
CA GLU A 13 -18.63 8.63 28.40
C GLU A 13 -18.43 7.58 27.29
N GLU A 14 -17.80 7.96 26.17
CA GLU A 14 -17.56 7.07 25.04
C GLU A 14 -16.65 5.88 25.41
N LEU A 15 -15.66 6.11 26.28
CA LEU A 15 -14.78 5.07 26.84
C LEU A 15 -15.43 4.23 27.96
N GLY A 16 -16.56 4.69 28.50
CA GLY A 16 -17.17 4.13 29.70
C GLY A 16 -16.22 4.15 30.90
N VAL A 17 -15.57 5.30 31.16
CA VAL A 17 -14.63 5.51 32.28
C VAL A 17 -14.91 6.84 33.00
N SER A 18 -14.31 7.02 34.17
CA SER A 18 -14.37 8.31 34.87
C SER A 18 -13.42 9.34 34.25
N LEU A 19 -13.68 10.63 34.48
CA LEU A 19 -12.77 11.72 34.06
C LEU A 19 -11.36 11.57 34.64
N ALA A 20 -11.24 11.07 35.87
CA ALA A 20 -9.93 10.80 36.47
C ALA A 20 -9.13 9.75 35.69
N THR A 21 -9.81 8.70 35.22
CA THR A 21 -9.19 7.66 34.38
C THR A 21 -8.84 8.20 32.99
N LEU A 22 -9.69 9.05 32.39
CA LEU A 22 -9.38 9.74 31.14
C LEU A 22 -8.09 10.58 31.27
N TYR A 23 -7.94 11.33 32.36
CA TYR A 23 -6.73 12.12 32.61
C TYR A 23 -5.50 11.24 32.84
N ALA A 24 -5.66 10.08 33.47
CA ALA A 24 -4.58 9.10 33.60
C ALA A 24 -4.14 8.55 32.23
N TYR A 25 -5.08 8.31 31.30
CA TYR A 25 -4.75 7.92 29.93
C TYR A 25 -3.98 9.00 29.17
N VAL A 26 -4.37 10.26 29.34
CA VAL A 26 -3.68 11.41 28.75
C VAL A 26 -2.27 11.55 29.33
N SER A 27 -2.11 11.43 30.65
CA SER A 27 -0.80 11.47 31.31
C SER A 27 0.12 10.33 30.89
N ARG A 28 -0.43 9.19 30.47
CA ARG A 28 0.30 8.03 29.95
C ARG A 28 0.49 8.07 28.43
N GLY A 29 0.12 9.17 27.78
CA GLY A 29 0.25 9.34 26.33
C GLY A 29 -0.71 8.51 25.48
N MET A 30 -1.74 7.92 26.08
CA MET A 30 -2.70 7.05 25.37
C MET A 30 -3.83 7.82 24.67
N VAL A 31 -4.08 9.07 25.07
CA VAL A 31 -5.05 9.97 24.43
C VAL A 31 -4.44 11.36 24.33
N ARG A 32 -4.29 11.88 23.10
CA ARG A 32 -3.81 13.24 22.86
C ARG A 32 -4.88 14.26 23.26
N SER A 33 -4.42 15.36 23.86
CA SER A 33 -5.31 16.45 24.25
C SER A 33 -4.75 17.81 23.90
N GLU A 34 -5.61 18.70 23.42
CA GLU A 34 -5.31 20.04 22.95
C GLU A 34 -6.08 21.08 23.79
N ALA A 35 -5.56 22.30 23.91
CA ALA A 35 -6.28 23.37 24.59
C ALA A 35 -7.45 23.83 23.71
N ALA A 36 -8.66 23.96 24.27
CA ALA A 36 -9.78 24.53 23.52
C ALA A 36 -9.57 26.04 23.34
N GLU A 37 -9.90 26.58 22.16
CA GLU A 37 -9.93 28.03 21.95
C GLU A 37 -11.02 28.67 22.82
N GLY A 38 -10.63 29.53 23.77
CA GLY A 38 -11.52 30.27 24.66
C GLY A 38 -10.97 30.48 26.08
N LYS A 39 -11.50 31.46 26.82
CA LYS A 39 -11.13 31.74 28.23
C LYS A 39 -11.64 30.61 29.14
N GLY A 40 -10.80 29.60 29.37
CA GLY A 40 -11.06 28.53 30.33
C GLY A 40 -10.04 27.40 30.21
N ARG A 41 -9.88 26.62 31.30
CA ARG A 41 -8.92 25.50 31.39
C ARG A 41 -9.46 24.21 30.74
N ASN A 42 -10.28 24.35 29.69
CA ASN A 42 -10.96 23.24 29.04
C ASN A 42 -10.06 22.66 27.93
N ARG A 43 -9.81 21.35 28.01
CA ARG A 43 -9.05 20.60 26.99
C ARG A 43 -10.03 19.81 26.11
N ARG A 44 -9.64 19.64 24.85
CA ARG A 44 -10.28 18.77 23.87
C ARG A 44 -9.42 17.53 23.68
N TYR A 45 -10.04 16.39 23.38
CA TYR A 45 -9.40 15.09 23.26
C TYR A 45 -9.59 14.56 21.84
N ARG A 46 -8.55 14.00 21.23
CA ARG A 46 -8.68 13.43 19.88
C ARG A 46 -9.67 12.27 19.89
N ALA A 47 -10.73 12.36 19.09
CA ALA A 47 -11.79 11.36 19.06
C ALA A 47 -11.28 9.99 18.63
N GLU A 48 -10.32 9.96 17.70
CA GLU A 48 -9.68 8.75 17.21
C GLU A 48 -8.95 7.97 18.32
N ASP A 49 -8.15 8.66 19.14
CA ASP A 49 -7.42 8.02 20.24
C ASP A 49 -8.38 7.41 21.28
N VAL A 50 -9.49 8.11 21.55
CA VAL A 50 -10.56 7.66 22.46
C VAL A 50 -11.21 6.38 21.92
N ARG A 51 -11.57 6.34 20.63
CA ARG A 51 -12.18 5.16 19.99
C ARG A 51 -11.21 3.99 19.90
N ARG A 52 -9.96 4.23 19.50
CA ARG A 52 -8.90 3.20 19.46
C ARG A 52 -8.69 2.55 20.83
N LEU A 53 -8.71 3.34 21.89
CA LEU A 53 -8.57 2.83 23.25
C LEU A 53 -9.81 2.05 23.73
N LYS A 54 -11.01 2.46 23.30
CA LYS A 54 -12.27 1.74 23.52
C LYS A 54 -12.25 0.36 22.87
N GLU A 55 -11.90 0.29 21.59
CA GLU A 55 -11.79 -0.96 20.83
C GLU A 55 -10.78 -1.92 21.47
N ARG A 56 -9.63 -1.42 21.93
CA ARG A 56 -8.63 -2.24 22.63
C ARG A 56 -9.17 -2.83 23.94
N LYS A 57 -10.02 -2.09 24.65
CA LYS A 57 -10.66 -2.52 25.91
C LYS A 57 -11.75 -3.56 25.64
N GLU A 58 -12.49 -3.42 24.55
CA GLU A 58 -13.49 -4.38 24.08
C GLU A 58 -12.84 -5.69 23.64
N ARG A 59 -11.76 -5.64 22.85
CA ARG A 59 -10.96 -6.82 22.46
C ARG A 59 -10.41 -7.63 23.64
N ARG A 60 -10.10 -6.98 24.77
CA ARG A 60 -9.65 -7.65 26.00
C ARG A 60 -10.78 -8.29 26.79
N LYS A 61 -12.01 -7.80 26.65
CA LYS A 61 -13.17 -8.28 27.39
C LYS A 61 -13.86 -9.45 26.70
N ASP A 62 -13.85 -9.47 25.38
CA ASP A 62 -14.50 -10.53 24.59
C ASP A 62 -13.69 -10.84 23.31
N PRO A 63 -12.76 -11.80 23.37
CA PRO A 63 -11.99 -12.22 22.21
C PRO A 63 -12.81 -12.94 21.14
N GLU A 64 -13.92 -13.61 21.54
CA GLU A 64 -14.73 -14.45 20.64
C GLU A 64 -15.77 -13.62 19.88
N GLY A 65 -16.42 -12.64 20.51
CA GLY A 65 -17.39 -11.74 19.86
C GLY A 65 -16.77 -10.80 18.79
N VAL A 66 -15.46 -10.54 18.88
CA VAL A 66 -14.73 -9.77 17.86
C VAL A 66 -14.52 -10.59 16.58
N VAL A 67 -14.51 -11.93 16.64
CA VAL A 67 -14.43 -12.78 15.45
C VAL A 67 -15.71 -12.66 14.61
N GLU A 68 -16.88 -12.54 15.25
CA GLU A 68 -18.15 -12.24 14.58
C GLU A 68 -18.14 -10.83 13.96
N GLY A 69 -17.59 -9.83 14.66
CA GLY A 69 -17.37 -8.48 14.11
C GLY A 69 -16.33 -8.40 12.98
N ALA A 70 -15.33 -9.29 12.99
CA ALA A 70 -14.33 -9.41 11.94
C ALA A 70 -14.87 -10.11 10.68
N LEU A 71 -15.81 -11.05 10.84
CA LEU A 71 -16.59 -11.62 9.74
C LEU A 71 -17.57 -10.59 9.15
N HIS A 72 -18.04 -9.64 9.96
CA HIS A 72 -18.81 -8.48 9.55
C HIS A 72 -17.94 -7.31 9.05
N TRP A 73 -16.84 -7.54 8.34
CA TRP A 73 -16.04 -6.48 7.70
C TRP A 73 -15.77 -5.25 8.59
N GLY A 74 -15.71 -5.42 9.92
CA GLY A 74 -15.36 -4.35 10.85
C GLY A 74 -13.92 -3.92 10.59
N THR A 75 -13.60 -2.66 10.88
CA THR A 75 -12.29 -2.05 10.62
C THR A 75 -11.17 -2.95 11.16
N PRO A 76 -10.40 -3.65 10.30
CA PRO A 76 -9.31 -4.48 10.77
C PRO A 76 -8.20 -3.54 11.24
N VAL A 77 -8.23 -3.14 12.50
CA VAL A 77 -7.14 -2.36 13.09
C VAL A 77 -5.96 -3.32 13.26
N LEU A 78 -5.10 -3.34 12.25
CA LEU A 78 -3.79 -3.98 12.25
C LEU A 78 -2.75 -2.90 12.52
N GLU A 79 -1.99 -3.05 13.60
CA GLU A 79 -0.86 -2.16 13.84
C GLU A 79 0.19 -2.37 12.75
N SER A 80 0.55 -1.30 12.05
CA SER A 80 1.57 -1.28 11.00
C SER A 80 2.50 -0.10 11.21
N GLY A 81 3.78 -0.31 10.94
CA GLY A 81 4.80 0.74 10.94
C GLY A 81 5.30 1.08 9.54
N ILE A 82 4.49 0.82 8.50
CA ILE A 82 4.86 0.98 7.08
C ILE A 82 4.39 2.33 6.54
N THR A 83 3.08 2.58 6.55
CA THR A 83 2.47 3.78 5.96
C THR A 83 1.59 4.48 6.97
N LEU A 84 1.62 5.81 6.95
CA LEU A 84 0.72 6.68 7.68
C LEU A 84 0.05 7.62 6.68
N ILE A 85 -1.27 7.72 6.74
CA ILE A 85 -2.05 8.75 6.06
C ILE A 85 -2.68 9.62 7.16
N ASP A 86 -2.25 10.86 7.26
CA ASP A 86 -2.74 11.79 8.30
C ASP A 86 -2.80 13.21 7.75
N ASP A 87 -3.92 13.90 8.01
CA ASP A 87 -4.17 15.28 7.60
C ASP A 87 -3.83 15.60 6.12
N GLY A 88 -4.11 14.66 5.22
CA GLY A 88 -3.84 14.81 3.78
C GLY A 88 -2.39 14.56 3.37
N GLY A 89 -1.51 14.23 4.33
CA GLY A 89 -0.16 13.76 4.06
C GLY A 89 -0.09 12.23 3.94
N LEU A 90 0.89 11.77 3.17
CA LEU A 90 1.24 10.36 3.00
C LEU A 90 2.70 10.18 3.42
N TYR A 91 2.96 9.19 4.28
CA TYR A 91 4.28 8.96 4.84
C TYR A 91 4.66 7.48 4.79
N TYR A 92 5.85 7.17 4.30
CA TYR A 92 6.43 5.83 4.37
C TYR A 92 7.51 5.79 5.44
N ARG A 93 7.38 4.87 6.41
CA ARG A 93 8.29 4.75 7.56
C ARG A 93 8.52 6.09 8.29
N GLY A 94 7.50 6.96 8.29
CA GLY A 94 7.55 8.30 8.88
C GLY A 94 8.23 9.37 8.03
N ARG A 95 8.62 9.08 6.79
CA ARG A 95 9.18 10.04 5.82
C ARG A 95 8.09 10.49 4.85
N ASP A 96 8.00 11.78 4.60
CA ASP A 96 7.02 12.37 3.68
C ASP A 96 7.24 11.86 2.25
N VAL A 97 6.19 11.34 1.62
CA VAL A 97 6.26 10.79 0.26
C VAL A 97 6.57 11.85 -0.79
N VAL A 98 6.18 13.11 -0.57
CA VAL A 98 6.55 14.21 -1.47
C VAL A 98 8.07 14.40 -1.50
N VAL A 99 8.72 14.29 -0.34
CA VAL A 99 10.18 14.36 -0.23
C VAL A 99 10.82 13.13 -0.85
N LEU A 100 10.31 11.93 -0.55
CA LEU A 100 10.84 10.69 -1.12
C LEU A 100 10.77 10.68 -2.65
N ALA A 101 9.63 11.04 -3.24
CA ALA A 101 9.45 11.06 -4.69
C ALA A 101 10.36 12.09 -5.40
N GLY A 102 10.82 13.13 -4.69
CA GLY A 102 11.72 14.14 -5.25
C GLY A 102 13.22 13.80 -5.10
N GLU A 103 13.58 12.86 -4.23
CA GLU A 103 14.98 12.60 -3.85
C GLU A 103 15.44 11.16 -4.10
N LYS A 104 14.51 10.21 -4.22
CA LYS A 104 14.79 8.78 -4.16
C LYS A 104 14.13 8.00 -5.29
N GLY A 105 14.86 7.02 -5.80
CA GLY A 105 14.38 6.02 -6.75
C GLY A 105 13.34 5.08 -6.15
N ILE A 106 12.48 4.49 -6.98
CA ILE A 106 11.53 3.46 -6.54
C ILE A 106 12.20 2.28 -5.81
N GLU A 107 13.37 1.83 -6.28
CA GLU A 107 14.13 0.75 -5.66
C GLU A 107 14.62 1.11 -4.24
N GLU A 108 15.04 2.36 -4.03
CA GLU A 108 15.44 2.86 -2.72
C GLU A 108 14.25 2.93 -1.77
N VAL A 109 13.10 3.45 -2.25
CA VAL A 109 11.88 3.53 -1.45
C VAL A 109 11.37 2.12 -1.10
N ALA A 110 11.41 1.17 -2.04
CA ALA A 110 11.08 -0.23 -1.77
C ALA A 110 11.99 -0.83 -0.69
N ALA A 111 13.29 -0.56 -0.74
CA ALA A 111 14.24 -1.00 0.29
C ALA A 111 13.91 -0.43 1.68
N VAL A 112 13.61 0.87 1.77
CA VAL A 112 13.16 1.53 3.02
C VAL A 112 11.88 0.89 3.54
N VAL A 113 10.89 0.68 2.68
CA VAL A 113 9.58 0.16 3.07
C VAL A 113 9.71 -1.28 3.56
N TRP A 114 10.44 -2.14 2.85
CA TRP A 114 10.57 -3.56 3.20
C TRP A 114 11.52 -3.83 4.35
N THR A 115 12.64 -3.11 4.43
CA THR A 115 13.74 -3.44 5.36
C THR A 115 13.98 -2.38 6.42
N GLY A 116 13.50 -1.15 6.20
CA GLY A 116 13.85 0.02 7.02
C GLY A 116 15.22 0.62 6.69
N ASP A 117 15.94 0.09 5.70
CA ASP A 117 17.29 0.49 5.34
C ASP A 117 17.43 0.70 3.83
N GLU A 118 17.66 1.94 3.41
CA GLU A 118 17.86 2.30 1.99
C GLU A 118 19.15 1.69 1.42
N ALA A 119 20.16 1.41 2.25
CA ALA A 119 21.42 0.82 1.79
C ALA A 119 21.25 -0.61 1.24
N MET A 120 20.09 -1.23 1.47
CA MET A 120 19.76 -2.54 0.92
C MET A 120 19.35 -2.50 -0.56
N ALA A 121 19.07 -1.33 -1.15
CA ALA A 121 18.57 -1.23 -2.52
C ALA A 121 19.48 -1.90 -3.57
N PRO A 122 20.82 -1.69 -3.59
CA PRO A 122 21.68 -2.35 -4.58
C PRO A 122 21.74 -3.88 -4.43
N ALA A 123 21.49 -4.40 -3.22
CA ALA A 123 21.46 -5.84 -2.97
C ALA A 123 20.12 -6.48 -3.35
N LEU A 124 19.02 -5.71 -3.29
CA LEU A 124 17.69 -6.15 -3.71
C LEU A 124 17.49 -6.01 -5.22
N PHE A 125 17.99 -4.93 -5.80
CA PHE A 125 17.89 -4.57 -7.21
C PHE A 125 19.30 -4.41 -7.80
N PRO A 126 20.00 -5.53 -8.08
CA PRO A 126 21.30 -5.47 -8.72
C PRO A 126 21.17 -4.85 -10.12
N PRO A 127 22.21 -4.14 -10.61
CA PRO A 127 22.11 -3.36 -11.84
C PRO A 127 22.03 -4.20 -13.13
N ASP A 128 22.14 -5.52 -13.02
CA ASP A 128 22.17 -6.44 -14.14
C ASP A 128 20.74 -6.84 -14.55
N PRO A 129 20.27 -6.48 -15.76
CA PRO A 129 18.96 -6.90 -16.23
C PRO A 129 18.91 -8.42 -16.40
N SER A 130 18.13 -9.09 -15.56
CA SER A 130 17.78 -10.48 -15.77
C SER A 130 16.60 -10.59 -16.73
N GLU A 131 16.82 -11.16 -17.92
CA GLU A 131 15.70 -11.43 -18.82
C GLU A 131 14.71 -12.45 -18.22
N PRO A 132 13.41 -12.35 -18.55
CA PRO A 132 12.43 -13.38 -18.20
C PRO A 132 12.86 -14.76 -18.70
N SER A 133 12.55 -15.82 -17.94
CA SER A 133 12.97 -17.18 -18.29
C SER A 133 12.44 -17.64 -19.65
N ARG A 134 13.07 -18.65 -20.26
CA ARG A 134 12.61 -19.23 -21.54
C ARG A 134 11.14 -19.64 -21.49
N ARG A 135 10.69 -20.19 -20.35
CA ARG A 135 9.30 -20.62 -20.16
C ARG A 135 8.35 -19.43 -20.18
N ILE A 136 8.67 -18.37 -19.44
CA ILE A 136 7.90 -17.11 -19.45
C ILE A 136 7.85 -16.52 -20.86
N ARG A 137 9.00 -16.41 -21.55
CA ARG A 137 9.05 -15.88 -22.92
C ARG A 137 8.21 -16.69 -23.90
N SER A 138 8.17 -18.02 -23.75
CA SER A 138 7.35 -18.88 -24.62
C SER A 138 5.84 -18.68 -24.44
N LEU A 139 5.41 -18.16 -23.28
CA LEU A 139 4.00 -17.88 -22.98
C LEU A 139 3.55 -16.49 -23.44
N MET A 140 4.48 -15.57 -23.73
CA MET A 140 4.15 -14.18 -24.09
C MET A 140 3.18 -14.09 -25.27
N GLY A 141 3.36 -14.93 -26.29
CA GLY A 141 2.45 -14.97 -27.44
C GLY A 141 1.04 -15.46 -27.09
N SER A 142 0.88 -16.30 -26.06
CA SER A 142 -0.42 -16.85 -25.64
C SER A 142 -1.22 -15.91 -24.74
N VAL A 143 -0.57 -14.91 -24.14
CA VAL A 143 -1.19 -13.90 -23.29
C VAL A 143 -1.35 -12.55 -23.98
N ALA A 144 -1.06 -12.50 -25.29
CA ALA A 144 -1.24 -11.30 -26.09
C ALA A 144 -2.72 -10.86 -26.08
N GLY A 145 -2.95 -9.58 -25.79
CA GLY A 145 -4.30 -9.00 -25.73
C GLY A 145 -4.97 -9.08 -24.35
N LEU A 146 -4.36 -9.75 -23.37
CA LEU A 146 -4.78 -9.66 -21.97
C LEU A 146 -4.31 -8.33 -21.34
N THR A 147 -5.02 -7.88 -20.31
CA THR A 147 -4.59 -6.75 -19.48
C THR A 147 -3.31 -7.10 -18.70
N PRO A 148 -2.49 -6.10 -18.29
CA PRO A 148 -1.28 -6.38 -17.50
C PRO A 148 -1.53 -7.23 -16.25
N VAL A 149 -2.64 -6.99 -15.53
CA VAL A 149 -3.00 -7.77 -14.33
C VAL A 149 -3.25 -9.24 -14.67
N GLU A 150 -4.01 -9.52 -15.73
CA GLU A 150 -4.27 -10.88 -16.19
C GLU A 150 -2.98 -11.57 -16.65
N VAL A 151 -2.10 -10.84 -17.34
CA VAL A 151 -0.78 -11.36 -17.72
C VAL A 151 0.01 -11.75 -16.47
N PHE A 152 0.08 -10.90 -15.45
CA PHE A 152 0.77 -11.22 -14.19
C PHE A 152 0.17 -12.46 -13.50
N GLN A 153 -1.16 -12.59 -13.52
CA GLN A 153 -1.85 -13.75 -12.95
C GLN A 153 -1.52 -15.07 -13.67
N VAL A 154 -1.17 -15.01 -14.96
CA VAL A 154 -0.70 -16.18 -15.72
C VAL A 154 0.78 -16.47 -15.45
N LEU A 155 1.63 -15.44 -15.39
CA LEU A 155 3.09 -15.62 -15.38
C LEU A 155 3.69 -15.83 -13.99
N LEU A 156 3.15 -15.19 -12.94
CA LEU A 156 3.70 -15.31 -11.59
C LEU A 156 3.68 -16.75 -11.04
N PRO A 157 2.66 -17.60 -11.29
CA PRO A 157 2.72 -19.02 -10.94
C PRO A 157 3.87 -19.77 -11.64
N VAL A 158 4.17 -19.39 -12.89
CA VAL A 158 5.27 -19.98 -13.66
C VAL A 158 6.61 -19.57 -13.07
N ALA A 159 6.79 -18.27 -12.79
CA ALA A 159 7.97 -17.76 -12.10
C ALA A 159 8.17 -18.40 -10.72
N ALA A 160 7.10 -18.56 -9.94
CA ALA A 160 7.13 -19.23 -8.64
C ALA A 160 7.61 -20.69 -8.74
N SER A 161 7.25 -21.40 -9.80
CA SER A 161 7.69 -22.79 -10.03
C SER A 161 9.18 -22.92 -10.33
N GLU A 162 9.82 -21.82 -10.77
CA GLU A 162 11.23 -21.74 -11.12
C GLU A 162 12.08 -21.09 -10.02
N ASP A 163 11.47 -20.67 -8.91
CA ASP A 163 12.10 -19.93 -7.82
C ASP A 163 12.01 -20.67 -6.48
N PRO A 164 12.89 -21.66 -6.21
CA PRO A 164 12.93 -22.35 -4.92
C PRO A 164 13.20 -21.42 -3.73
N ALA A 165 13.82 -20.26 -3.94
CA ALA A 165 14.10 -19.31 -2.86
C ALA A 165 12.82 -18.62 -2.34
N ALA A 166 11.70 -18.70 -3.07
CA ALA A 166 10.41 -18.16 -2.65
C ALA A 166 9.82 -18.83 -1.40
N TYR A 167 10.32 -20.01 -1.03
CA TYR A 167 9.91 -20.74 0.18
C TYR A 167 10.70 -20.32 1.42
N ASP A 168 11.75 -19.50 1.28
CA ASP A 168 12.45 -18.89 2.41
C ASP A 168 11.71 -17.64 2.88
N LEU A 169 10.94 -17.80 3.95
CA LEU A 169 10.08 -16.73 4.50
C LEU A 169 10.82 -15.80 5.47
N ARG A 170 12.15 -15.92 5.61
CA ARG A 170 12.92 -14.95 6.40
C ARG A 170 12.83 -13.57 5.74
N PRO A 171 12.72 -12.46 6.51
CA PRO A 171 12.46 -11.14 5.94
C PRO A 171 13.41 -10.73 4.79
N PRO A 172 14.73 -10.96 4.85
CA PRO A 172 15.62 -10.62 3.74
C PRO A 172 15.37 -11.45 2.47
N ALA A 173 14.91 -12.70 2.60
CA ALA A 173 14.61 -13.56 1.46
C ALA A 173 13.26 -13.21 0.81
N VAL A 174 12.28 -12.84 1.63
CA VAL A 174 11.01 -12.28 1.16
C VAL A 174 11.24 -11.01 0.35
N ALA A 175 12.05 -10.06 0.85
CA ALA A 175 12.39 -8.82 0.14
C ALA A 175 13.07 -9.10 -1.21
N ARG A 176 14.04 -10.02 -1.26
CA ARG A 176 14.67 -10.43 -2.53
C ARG A 176 13.68 -11.06 -3.50
N THR A 177 12.72 -11.84 -3.01
CA THR A 177 11.68 -12.45 -3.86
C THR A 177 10.72 -11.37 -4.38
N GLY A 178 10.35 -10.40 -3.54
CA GLY A 178 9.59 -9.23 -3.95
C GLY A 178 10.28 -8.42 -5.04
N ALA A 179 11.59 -8.19 -4.93
CA ALA A 179 12.36 -7.51 -5.97
C ALA A 179 12.34 -8.26 -7.32
N ARG A 180 12.49 -9.59 -7.30
CA ARG A 180 12.36 -10.43 -8.52
C ARG A 180 10.96 -10.33 -9.15
N ILE A 181 9.91 -10.32 -8.32
CA ILE A 181 8.53 -10.15 -8.77
C ILE A 181 8.34 -8.78 -9.43
N LEU A 182 8.79 -7.69 -8.78
CA LEU A 182 8.68 -6.34 -9.35
C LEU A 182 9.41 -6.21 -10.67
N ARG A 183 10.64 -6.77 -10.78
CA ARG A 183 11.40 -6.74 -12.02
C ARG A 183 10.68 -7.45 -13.15
N LEU A 184 10.20 -8.67 -12.89
CA LEU A 184 9.43 -9.42 -13.88
C LEU A 184 8.16 -8.67 -14.31
N MET A 185 7.43 -8.08 -13.37
CA MET A 185 6.23 -7.31 -13.67
C MET A 185 6.54 -6.06 -14.51
N ALA A 186 7.62 -5.33 -14.20
CA ALA A 186 8.05 -4.17 -14.97
C ALA A 186 8.47 -4.57 -16.39
N ASP A 187 9.27 -5.63 -16.53
CA ASP A 187 9.73 -6.11 -17.84
C ASP A 187 8.56 -6.54 -18.72
N VAL A 188 7.59 -7.25 -18.14
CA VAL A 188 6.37 -7.68 -18.85
C VAL A 188 5.47 -6.51 -19.20
N ALA A 189 5.30 -5.54 -18.30
CA ALA A 189 4.48 -4.36 -18.55
C ALA A 189 5.07 -3.43 -19.63
N ALA A 190 6.40 -3.33 -19.67
CA ALA A 190 7.11 -2.52 -20.66
C ALA A 190 7.32 -3.27 -22.00
N GLY A 191 7.38 -4.60 -21.97
CA GLY A 191 7.87 -5.38 -23.11
C GLY A 191 9.37 -5.20 -23.37
N GLU A 192 10.10 -4.63 -22.41
CA GLU A 192 11.50 -4.23 -22.50
C GLU A 192 12.23 -4.59 -21.20
N SER A 193 13.56 -4.50 -21.18
CA SER A 193 14.35 -4.67 -19.96
C SER A 193 15.46 -3.62 -19.87
N ALA A 194 15.59 -2.98 -18.71
CA ALA A 194 16.60 -2.00 -18.39
C ALA A 194 17.20 -2.25 -17.01
N THR A 195 18.09 -1.38 -16.51
CA THR A 195 18.73 -1.55 -15.21
C THR A 195 17.78 -1.19 -14.07
N GLY A 196 17.02 -0.10 -14.17
CA GLY A 196 16.02 0.34 -13.18
C GLY A 196 14.59 0.02 -13.60
N LEU A 197 13.66 -0.04 -12.63
CA LEU A 197 12.23 -0.29 -12.86
C LEU A 197 11.59 0.85 -13.68
N ALA A 198 11.81 2.10 -13.28
CA ALA A 198 11.29 3.26 -14.00
C ALA A 198 11.89 3.39 -15.41
N GLU A 199 13.18 3.10 -15.55
CA GLU A 199 13.85 3.05 -16.84
C GLU A 199 13.27 1.96 -17.76
N THR A 200 13.00 0.76 -17.22
CA THR A 200 12.33 -0.31 -17.96
C THR A 200 10.98 0.16 -18.51
N LEU A 201 10.14 0.77 -17.66
CA LEU A 201 8.84 1.30 -18.08
C LEU A 201 8.98 2.43 -19.10
N GLN A 202 9.94 3.35 -18.91
CA GLN A 202 10.19 4.44 -19.85
C GLN A 202 10.50 3.92 -21.25
N ARG A 203 11.40 2.94 -21.36
CA ARG A 203 11.78 2.35 -22.66
C ARG A 203 10.62 1.69 -23.36
N GLY A 204 9.72 1.03 -22.62
CA GLY A 204 8.55 0.39 -23.20
C GLY A 204 7.43 1.37 -23.58
N TRP A 205 7.12 2.32 -22.70
CA TRP A 205 5.91 3.17 -22.83
C TRP A 205 6.16 4.51 -23.50
N SER A 206 7.37 5.06 -23.37
CA SER A 206 7.72 6.40 -23.87
C SER A 206 9.17 6.46 -24.39
N PRO A 207 9.57 5.58 -25.33
CA PRO A 207 10.96 5.48 -25.80
C PRO A 207 11.50 6.77 -26.40
N ALA A 208 10.63 7.65 -26.91
CA ALA A 208 11.00 8.94 -27.49
C ALA A 208 11.24 10.05 -26.46
N ASP A 209 10.91 9.83 -25.18
CA ASP A 209 11.06 10.80 -24.10
C ASP A 209 11.86 10.19 -22.94
N PRO A 210 13.20 10.29 -22.97
CA PRO A 210 14.03 9.79 -21.88
C PRO A 210 13.79 10.51 -20.53
N GLY A 211 13.24 11.73 -20.57
CA GLY A 211 12.96 12.52 -19.37
C GLY A 211 11.76 12.01 -18.57
N SER A 212 10.93 11.14 -19.16
CA SER A 212 9.76 10.57 -18.48
C SER A 212 10.13 9.54 -17.41
N ALA A 213 11.36 9.02 -17.41
CA ALA A 213 11.82 8.05 -16.41
C ALA A 213 11.70 8.61 -14.99
N ASP A 214 12.12 9.86 -14.75
CA ASP A 214 12.03 10.51 -13.43
C ASP A 214 10.55 10.72 -12.99
N LEU A 215 9.66 10.98 -13.95
CA LEU A 215 8.23 11.12 -13.69
C LEU A 215 7.57 9.78 -13.37
N LEU A 216 7.94 8.72 -14.10
CA LEU A 216 7.49 7.35 -13.83
C LEU A 216 7.99 6.88 -12.48
N ASP A 217 9.23 7.18 -12.13
CA ASP A 217 9.82 6.85 -10.83
C ASP A 217 9.07 7.54 -9.69
N SER A 218 8.86 8.85 -9.80
CA SER A 218 8.05 9.62 -8.86
C SER A 218 6.64 9.03 -8.70
N ALA A 219 5.97 8.71 -9.83
CA ALA A 219 4.64 8.13 -9.83
C ALA A 219 4.60 6.75 -9.15
N LEU A 220 5.61 5.90 -9.40
CA LEU A 220 5.74 4.62 -8.72
C LEU A 220 5.94 4.80 -7.22
N VAL A 221 6.73 5.78 -6.78
CA VAL A 221 6.92 6.10 -5.35
C VAL A 221 5.58 6.44 -4.69
N TYR A 222 4.74 7.27 -5.31
CA TYR A 222 3.39 7.55 -4.79
C TYR A 222 2.48 6.31 -4.72
N CYS A 223 2.77 5.27 -5.51
CA CYS A 223 1.98 4.04 -5.57
C CYS A 223 2.53 2.90 -4.70
N VAL A 224 3.63 3.09 -3.96
CA VAL A 224 4.29 2.02 -3.20
C VAL A 224 3.36 1.36 -2.18
N ASP A 225 2.59 2.15 -1.42
CA ASP A 225 1.64 1.62 -0.45
C ASP A 225 0.55 2.65 -0.11
N HIS A 226 -0.63 2.19 0.29
CA HIS A 226 -1.74 3.05 0.69
C HIS A 226 -2.45 2.48 1.94
N GLU A 227 -1.67 2.07 2.94
CA GLU A 227 -2.13 1.50 4.22
C GLU A 227 -2.76 0.11 4.09
N LEU A 228 -4.07 -0.04 4.27
CA LEU A 228 -4.76 -1.34 4.28
C LEU A 228 -5.95 -1.37 3.31
N PRO A 229 -5.72 -1.12 2.00
CA PRO A 229 -6.76 -1.34 0.99
C PRO A 229 -7.08 -2.83 0.87
N VAL A 230 -8.18 -3.15 0.17
CA VAL A 230 -8.67 -4.54 0.01
C VAL A 230 -7.59 -5.48 -0.54
N SER A 231 -6.77 -5.01 -1.49
CA SER A 231 -5.63 -5.78 -2.04
C SER A 231 -4.57 -6.11 -0.99
N THR A 232 -4.14 -5.13 -0.19
CA THR A 232 -3.16 -5.34 0.89
C THR A 232 -3.74 -6.23 1.99
N PHE A 233 -5.03 -6.08 2.32
CA PHE A 233 -5.71 -6.95 3.27
C PHE A 233 -5.74 -8.41 2.78
N ALA A 234 -6.14 -8.65 1.53
CA ALA A 234 -6.15 -9.99 0.93
C ALA A 234 -4.74 -10.62 0.90
N ALA A 235 -3.73 -9.83 0.52
CA ALA A 235 -2.33 -10.25 0.56
C ALA A 235 -1.92 -10.67 1.99
N ARG A 236 -2.30 -9.90 3.02
CA ARG A 236 -2.01 -10.26 4.43
C ARG A 236 -2.73 -11.51 4.90
N CYS A 237 -3.99 -11.74 4.49
CA CYS A 237 -4.71 -12.96 4.79
C CYS A 237 -3.98 -14.19 4.23
N VAL A 238 -3.52 -14.14 2.98
CA VAL A 238 -2.77 -15.23 2.35
C VAL A 238 -1.38 -15.37 2.96
N ALA A 239 -0.70 -14.27 3.29
CA ALA A 239 0.58 -14.32 3.97
C ALA A 239 0.50 -14.99 5.36
N SER A 240 -0.64 -14.88 6.05
CA SER A 240 -0.85 -15.48 7.38
C SER A 240 -0.84 -17.02 7.38
N SER A 241 -1.00 -17.64 6.21
CA SER A 241 -0.86 -19.09 6.04
C SER A 241 0.56 -19.51 5.62
N GLU A 242 1.56 -18.62 5.77
CA GLU A 242 2.95 -18.85 5.35
C GLU A 242 3.07 -19.16 3.84
N ALA A 243 2.20 -18.55 3.02
CA ALA A 243 2.26 -18.68 1.57
C ALA A 243 3.49 -17.97 0.98
N THR A 244 3.94 -18.41 -0.20
CA THR A 244 5.07 -17.79 -0.89
C THR A 244 4.76 -16.34 -1.30
N PRO A 245 5.77 -15.46 -1.45
CA PRO A 245 5.54 -14.08 -1.89
C PRO A 245 4.79 -13.98 -3.22
N TYR A 246 5.00 -14.91 -4.15
CA TYR A 246 4.23 -14.97 -5.40
C TYR A 246 2.73 -15.20 -5.16
N ALA A 247 2.37 -16.14 -4.28
CA ALA A 247 0.96 -16.40 -3.94
C ALA A 247 0.32 -15.21 -3.22
N VAL A 248 1.08 -14.53 -2.36
CA VAL A 248 0.66 -13.30 -1.67
C VAL A 248 0.38 -12.17 -2.67
N VAL A 249 1.27 -11.95 -3.64
CA VAL A 249 1.09 -10.95 -4.70
C VAL A 249 -0.11 -11.31 -5.59
N LEU A 250 -0.28 -12.59 -5.95
CA LEU A 250 -1.43 -13.06 -6.73
C LEU A 250 -2.76 -12.79 -6.03
N ALA A 251 -2.84 -12.96 -4.71
CA ALA A 251 -4.02 -12.63 -3.93
C ALA A 251 -4.32 -11.12 -3.95
N GLY A 252 -3.28 -10.29 -3.84
CA GLY A 252 -3.40 -8.84 -3.98
C GLY A 252 -3.87 -8.42 -5.37
N LEU A 253 -3.32 -9.02 -6.43
CA LEU A 253 -3.72 -8.78 -7.82
C LEU A 253 -5.17 -9.22 -8.09
N ALA A 254 -5.60 -10.36 -7.54
CA ALA A 254 -6.98 -10.83 -7.66
C ALA A 254 -7.97 -9.85 -7.01
N ALA A 255 -7.63 -9.32 -5.82
CA ALA A 255 -8.42 -8.28 -5.17
C ALA A 255 -8.37 -6.93 -5.93
N LEU A 256 -7.23 -6.60 -6.55
CA LEU A 256 -7.08 -5.41 -7.40
C LEU A 256 -7.99 -5.46 -8.63
N GLY A 257 -8.19 -6.63 -9.25
CA GLY A 257 -9.11 -6.80 -10.38
C GLY A 257 -10.60 -6.57 -10.07
N GLY A 258 -10.96 -6.24 -8.82
CA GLY A 258 -12.33 -5.89 -8.47
C GLY A 258 -12.75 -4.51 -9.01
N VAL A 259 -13.99 -4.42 -9.53
CA VAL A 259 -14.56 -3.18 -10.12
C VAL A 259 -14.45 -1.97 -9.19
N LYS A 260 -14.69 -2.16 -7.90
CA LYS A 260 -14.65 -1.08 -6.87
C LYS A 260 -13.25 -0.82 -6.31
N HIS A 261 -12.20 -1.44 -6.87
CA HIS A 261 -10.83 -1.26 -6.44
C HIS A 261 -9.96 -0.83 -7.62
N GLY A 262 -9.42 -1.76 -8.41
CA GLY A 262 -8.67 -1.41 -9.62
C GLY A 262 -9.55 -0.95 -10.78
N GLY A 263 -10.82 -1.35 -10.84
CA GLY A 263 -11.74 -0.94 -11.91
C GLY A 263 -12.06 0.56 -11.93
N GLU A 264 -11.87 1.28 -10.82
CA GLU A 264 -11.99 2.75 -10.80
C GLU A 264 -10.94 3.42 -11.71
N ILE A 265 -9.77 2.78 -11.92
CA ILE A 265 -8.73 3.28 -12.82
C ILE A 265 -9.26 3.29 -14.27
N GLU A 266 -9.97 2.24 -14.68
CA GLU A 266 -10.58 2.16 -16.01
C GLU A 266 -11.68 3.22 -16.20
N LEU A 267 -12.44 3.54 -15.15
CA LEU A 267 -13.44 4.60 -15.19
C LEU A 267 -12.81 5.98 -15.34
N VAL A 268 -11.71 6.25 -14.62
CA VAL A 268 -10.95 7.50 -14.78
C VAL A 268 -10.35 7.59 -16.18
N GLU A 269 -9.81 6.50 -16.72
CA GLU A 269 -9.28 6.48 -18.07
C GLU A 269 -10.37 6.72 -19.13
N ALA A 270 -11.54 6.09 -18.97
CA ALA A 270 -12.69 6.30 -19.85
C ALA A 270 -13.15 7.76 -19.80
N PHE A 271 -13.22 8.36 -18.61
CA PHE A 271 -13.52 9.78 -18.43
C PHE A 271 -12.51 10.67 -19.16
N LEU A 272 -11.20 10.42 -18.98
CA LEU A 272 -10.15 11.23 -19.63
C LEU A 272 -10.24 11.15 -21.16
N ARG A 273 -10.49 9.96 -21.73
CA ARG A 273 -10.72 9.79 -23.18
C ARG A 273 -11.94 10.55 -23.68
N GLU A 274 -13.02 10.56 -22.90
CA GLU A 274 -14.23 11.32 -23.25
C GLU A 274 -13.97 12.83 -23.23
N VAL A 275 -13.24 13.32 -22.22
CA VAL A 275 -12.81 14.72 -22.13
C VAL A 275 -11.93 15.11 -23.32
N GLU A 276 -10.99 14.26 -23.75
CA GLU A 276 -10.20 14.50 -24.95
C GLU A 276 -11.06 14.58 -26.22
N GLY A 277 -12.06 13.71 -26.33
CA GLY A 277 -12.98 13.70 -27.47
C GLY A 277 -13.89 14.94 -27.54
N VAL A 278 -14.36 15.43 -26.39
CA VAL A 278 -15.25 16.59 -26.28
C VAL A 278 -14.46 17.91 -26.27
N GLY A 279 -13.23 17.91 -25.75
CA GLY A 279 -12.39 19.09 -25.57
C GLY A 279 -12.77 19.98 -24.38
N ASP A 280 -13.74 19.55 -23.55
CA ASP A 280 -14.17 20.28 -22.35
C ASP A 280 -14.57 19.30 -21.23
N ALA A 281 -13.81 19.33 -20.13
CA ALA A 281 -14.09 18.51 -18.95
C ALA A 281 -15.46 18.80 -18.32
N ARG A 282 -15.95 20.04 -18.42
CA ARG A 282 -17.25 20.42 -17.84
C ARG A 282 -18.45 19.87 -18.61
N ALA A 283 -18.24 19.45 -19.85
CA ALA A 283 -19.30 18.87 -20.67
C ALA A 283 -19.49 17.37 -20.38
N VAL A 284 -18.52 16.73 -19.72
CA VAL A 284 -18.52 15.29 -19.37
C VAL A 284 -18.99 15.06 -17.92
N ILE A 285 -18.92 16.08 -17.05
CA ILE A 285 -19.37 16.06 -15.64
C ILE A 285 -20.81 16.58 -15.52
#